data_AF-R5JAA4-F1
#
_entry.id   AF-R5JAA4-F1
#
_cell.length_a   1.000
_cell.length_b   1.000
_cell.length_c   1.000
_cell.angle_alpha   90.00
_cell.angle_beta   90.00
_cell.angle_gamma   90.00
#
_symmetry.space_group_name_H-M   'P 1'
#
loop_
_entity.id
_entity.type
_entity.pdbx_description
1 polymer ?
#
loop_
_entity_poly.entity_id
_entity_poly.type
_entity_poly.pdbx_seq_one_letter_code
_entity_poly.pdbx_strand_id
1 'polypeptide(L)'
;MLDLESVKGIVITQDGQYYPFGKQQSPDQKVLTSDNYHDTAFKKDIVPQKWFQDLNYNFSIQNMYYHTTELSSKGLIFIFHDIIPPNKPIYIIQTTINLTDEQKNFFKENYQYLKELNNKPNTIFEATAYNQDRSSVWRTCVDNLDQFYELLHINKTYKLK
;
A
#
# COMPACT_ATOMS: atom_id res chain seq x y z
N MET A 1 8.68 -9.52 -9.90
CA MET A 1 7.68 -8.61 -10.48
C MET A 1 6.65 -8.35 -9.40
N LEU A 2 6.19 -7.11 -9.24
CA LEU A 2 5.14 -6.77 -8.29
C LEU A 2 3.87 -7.57 -8.61
N ASP A 3 3.25 -8.15 -7.58
CA ASP A 3 1.99 -8.88 -7.68
C ASP A 3 1.13 -8.54 -6.46
N LEU A 4 0.33 -7.48 -6.59
CA LEU A 4 -0.59 -7.03 -5.55
C LEU A 4 -1.86 -7.88 -5.50
N GLU A 5 -2.22 -8.56 -6.59
CA GLU A 5 -3.44 -9.35 -6.67
C GLU A 5 -3.39 -10.61 -5.80
N SER A 6 -2.19 -11.15 -5.53
CA SER A 6 -2.00 -12.36 -4.73
C SER A 6 -1.76 -12.12 -3.23
N VAL A 7 -1.59 -10.87 -2.80
CA VAL A 7 -1.24 -10.51 -1.41
C VAL A 7 -2.27 -9.58 -0.77
N LYS A 8 -2.27 -9.48 0.56
CA LYS A 8 -3.13 -8.53 1.29
C LYS A 8 -2.59 -7.10 1.22
N GLY A 9 -1.29 -6.96 1.00
CA GLY A 9 -0.66 -5.69 0.71
C GLY A 9 0.85 -5.80 0.68
N ILE A 10 1.48 -4.64 0.48
CA ILE A 10 2.93 -4.47 0.57
C ILE A 10 3.27 -3.28 1.44
N VAL A 11 4.46 -3.30 2.03
CA VAL A 11 5.13 -2.13 2.61
C VAL A 11 6.29 -1.76 1.71
N ILE A 12 6.47 -0.48 1.40
CA ILE A 12 7.65 0.04 0.70
C ILE A 12 8.45 0.90 1.68
N THR A 13 9.71 0.56 1.87
CA THR A 13 10.64 1.25 2.76
C THR A 13 11.25 2.47 2.08
N GLN A 14 11.95 3.32 2.85
CA GLN A 14 12.55 4.55 2.34
C GLN A 14 13.65 4.31 1.28
N ASP A 15 14.26 3.13 1.29
CA ASP A 15 15.23 2.70 0.27
C ASP A 15 14.57 2.07 -0.98
N GLY A 16 13.24 2.16 -1.09
CA GLY A 16 12.47 1.65 -2.23
C GLY A 16 12.27 0.13 -2.27
N GLN A 17 12.81 -0.62 -1.30
CA GLN A 17 12.51 -2.04 -1.18
C GLN A 17 11.05 -2.24 -0.76
N TYR A 18 10.45 -3.35 -1.20
CA TYR A 18 9.08 -3.68 -0.81
C TYR A 18 8.96 -5.08 -0.20
N TYR A 19 8.03 -5.19 0.74
CA TYR A 19 7.78 -6.38 1.54
C TYR A 19 6.29 -6.74 1.49
N PRO A 20 5.90 -7.84 0.82
CA PRO A 20 4.53 -8.31 0.82
C PRO A 20 4.13 -8.91 2.16
N PHE A 21 2.84 -8.82 2.49
CA PHE A 21 2.25 -9.48 3.64
C PHE A 21 0.88 -10.06 3.31
N GLY A 22 0.59 -11.20 3.93
CA GLY A 22 -0.65 -11.94 3.74
C GLY A 22 -0.82 -12.51 2.33
N LYS A 23 -1.69 -13.50 2.21
CA LYS A 23 -2.14 -14.01 0.92
C LYS A 23 -3.56 -13.54 0.68
N GLN A 24 -3.84 -13.03 -0.52
CA GLN A 24 -5.20 -12.76 -0.90
C GLN A 24 -5.91 -14.09 -1.16
N GLN A 25 -7.08 -14.26 -0.54
CA GLN A 25 -7.94 -15.42 -0.74
C GLN A 25 -9.26 -14.96 -1.34
N SER A 26 -9.85 -15.79 -2.21
CA SER A 26 -11.17 -15.50 -2.78
C SER A 26 -12.23 -15.43 -1.67
N PRO A 27 -13.19 -14.49 -1.73
CA PRO A 27 -14.29 -14.36 -0.77
C PRO A 27 -15.16 -15.63 -0.64
N ASP A 28 -15.14 -16.52 -1.64
CA ASP A 28 -15.92 -17.76 -1.67
C ASP A 28 -15.40 -18.86 -0.72
N GLN A 29 -14.29 -18.63 -0.02
CA GLN A 29 -13.86 -19.56 1.03
C GLN A 29 -14.78 -19.43 2.25
N LYS A 30 -15.62 -20.45 2.46
CA LYS A 30 -16.44 -20.66 3.69
C LYS A 30 -15.64 -20.74 5.00
N VAL A 31 -14.31 -20.63 4.94
CA VAL A 31 -13.41 -20.69 6.08
C VAL A 31 -12.59 -19.42 6.11
N LEU A 32 -13.03 -18.45 6.89
CA LEU A 32 -12.20 -17.32 7.28
C LEU A 32 -11.12 -17.84 8.24
N THR A 33 -9.87 -17.83 7.80
CA THR A 33 -8.71 -18.05 8.66
C THR A 33 -8.20 -16.72 9.21
N SER A 34 -7.29 -16.76 10.17
CA SER A 34 -6.66 -15.54 10.69
C SER A 34 -5.84 -14.81 9.61
N ASP A 35 -5.37 -15.51 8.56
CA ASP A 35 -4.67 -14.95 7.41
C ASP A 35 -5.57 -14.08 6.51
N ASN A 36 -6.89 -14.04 6.76
CA ASN A 36 -7.83 -13.24 6.00
C ASN A 36 -7.81 -11.74 6.40
N TYR A 37 -7.20 -11.39 7.52
CA TYR A 37 -7.16 -10.03 8.07
C TYR A 37 -5.78 -9.37 7.89
N HIS A 38 -5.74 -8.10 7.47
CA HIS A 38 -4.49 -7.35 7.31
C HIS A 38 -3.67 -7.29 8.61
N ASP A 39 -4.30 -7.01 9.75
CA ASP A 39 -3.63 -6.93 11.06
C ASP A 39 -2.85 -8.19 11.41
N THR A 40 -3.47 -9.36 11.26
CA THR A 40 -2.84 -10.65 11.57
C THR A 40 -1.70 -10.92 10.60
N ALA A 41 -1.95 -10.76 9.30
CA ALA A 41 -0.95 -10.98 8.27
C ALA A 41 0.28 -10.08 8.47
N PHE A 42 0.06 -8.80 8.78
CA PHE A 42 1.12 -7.85 9.04
C PHE A 42 1.92 -8.19 10.30
N LYS A 43 1.26 -8.55 11.41
CA LYS A 43 1.91 -8.99 12.65
C LYS A 43 2.76 -10.24 12.46
N LYS A 44 2.39 -11.11 11.52
CA LYS A 44 3.11 -12.34 11.21
C LYS A 44 4.28 -12.10 10.24
N ASP A 45 4.05 -11.33 9.18
CA ASP A 45 4.99 -11.25 8.05
C ASP A 45 5.92 -10.04 8.12
N ILE A 46 5.47 -8.91 8.69
CA ILE A 46 6.21 -7.64 8.71
C ILE A 46 6.80 -7.34 10.09
N VAL A 47 5.99 -7.41 11.15
CA VAL A 47 6.44 -7.02 12.49
C VAL A 47 7.73 -7.76 12.90
N PRO A 48 7.90 -9.08 12.69
CA PRO A 48 9.12 -9.78 13.11
C PRO A 48 10.37 -9.46 12.28
N GLN A 49 10.23 -8.77 11.14
CA GLN A 49 11.35 -8.46 10.27
C GLN A 49 12.33 -7.51 10.96
N LYS A 50 13.63 -7.77 10.81
CA LYS A 50 14.68 -6.96 11.45
C LYS A 50 14.57 -5.47 11.10
N TRP A 51 14.38 -5.15 9.82
CA TRP A 51 14.24 -3.76 9.38
C TRP A 51 13.05 -3.05 10.05
N PHE A 52 11.97 -3.77 10.35
CA PHE A 52 10.80 -3.20 11.02
C PHE A 52 11.04 -3.05 12.52
N GLN A 53 11.67 -4.05 13.15
CA GLN A 53 12.08 -3.99 14.56
C GLN A 53 13.06 -2.85 14.83
N ASP A 54 13.96 -2.56 13.88
CA ASP A 54 14.93 -1.47 13.97
C ASP A 54 14.26 -0.08 13.95
N LEU A 55 12.98 0.03 13.55
CA LEU A 55 12.18 1.25 13.69
C LEU A 55 11.81 1.55 15.15
N ASN A 56 11.99 0.58 16.06
CA ASN A 56 11.58 0.63 17.47
C ASN A 56 10.11 1.06 17.63
N TYR A 57 9.25 0.58 16.72
CA TYR A 57 7.83 0.92 16.68
C TYR A 57 6.99 -0.09 17.45
N ASN A 58 6.19 0.38 18.41
CA ASN A 58 5.26 -0.48 19.13
C ASN A 58 3.97 -0.71 18.32
N PHE A 59 3.94 -1.81 17.57
CA PHE A 59 2.74 -2.26 16.87
C PHE A 59 1.76 -2.93 17.85
N SER A 60 0.95 -2.11 18.53
CA SER A 60 -0.01 -2.55 19.54
C SER A 60 -1.30 -3.17 18.94
N ILE A 61 -2.31 -3.44 19.76
CA ILE A 61 -3.59 -4.07 19.34
C ILE A 61 -4.52 -3.07 18.62
N GLN A 62 -4.09 -1.83 18.40
CA GLN A 62 -4.86 -0.90 17.59
C GLN A 62 -4.95 -1.39 16.13
N ASN A 63 -6.02 -0.98 15.45
CA ASN A 63 -6.28 -1.32 14.05
C ASN A 63 -5.08 -0.90 13.17
N MET A 64 -4.66 -1.75 12.24
CA MET A 64 -3.56 -1.47 11.32
C MET A 64 -3.68 -0.13 10.58
N TYR A 65 -4.89 0.33 10.24
CA TYR A 65 -5.10 1.63 9.59
C TYR A 65 -4.62 2.82 10.45
N TYR A 66 -4.69 2.71 11.77
CA TYR A 66 -4.13 3.73 12.67
C TYR A 66 -2.60 3.72 12.61
N HIS A 67 -2.02 2.52 12.67
CA HIS A 67 -0.58 2.33 12.58
C HIS A 67 -0.01 2.80 11.23
N THR A 68 -0.72 2.58 10.12
CA THR A 68 -0.24 3.00 8.80
C THR A 68 -0.25 4.49 8.60
N THR A 69 -1.17 5.24 9.21
CA THR A 69 -1.12 6.71 9.18
C THR A 69 0.19 7.21 9.82
N GLU A 70 0.54 6.69 11.00
CA GLU A 70 1.77 7.08 11.68
C GLU A 70 3.02 6.61 10.94
N LEU A 71 3.06 5.35 10.52
CA LEU A 71 4.21 4.80 9.80
C LEU A 71 4.40 5.47 8.43
N SER A 72 3.31 5.86 7.77
CA SER A 72 3.38 6.63 6.53
C SER A 72 3.89 8.05 6.76
N SER A 73 3.49 8.71 7.85
CA SER A 73 4.07 10.02 8.22
C SER A 73 5.58 9.95 8.49
N LYS A 74 6.09 8.77 8.87
CA LYS A 74 7.52 8.46 9.07
C LYS A 74 8.23 7.98 7.80
N GLY A 75 7.54 7.94 6.66
CA GLY A 75 8.12 7.68 5.34
C GLY A 75 8.05 6.23 4.86
N LEU A 76 7.30 5.35 5.52
CA LEU A 76 6.89 4.09 4.90
C LEU A 76 5.72 4.33 3.93
N ILE A 77 5.49 3.39 3.02
CA ILE A 77 4.33 3.40 2.13
C ILE A 77 3.65 2.06 2.25
N PHE A 78 2.32 2.07 2.28
CA PHE A 78 1.51 0.86 2.30
C PHE A 78 0.64 0.86 1.05
N ILE A 79 0.60 -0.28 0.36
CA ILE A 79 -0.43 -0.55 -0.65
C ILE A 79 -1.22 -1.75 -0.16
N PHE A 80 -2.45 -1.52 0.25
CA PHE A 80 -3.38 -2.55 0.65
C PHE A 80 -4.15 -3.07 -0.55
N HIS A 81 -4.50 -4.36 -0.49
CA HIS A 81 -5.45 -4.99 -1.37
C HIS A 81 -6.53 -5.64 -0.52
N ASP A 82 -7.79 -5.25 -0.77
CA ASP A 82 -8.95 -5.86 -0.15
C ASP A 82 -10.04 -6.14 -1.19
N ILE A 83 -11.07 -6.88 -0.79
CA ILE A 83 -12.23 -7.19 -1.63
C ILE A 83 -13.48 -6.79 -0.84
N ILE A 84 -14.16 -5.74 -1.30
CA ILE A 84 -15.40 -5.26 -0.67
C ILE A 84 -16.63 -5.90 -1.33
N PRO A 85 -17.76 -6.05 -0.63
CA PRO A 85 -18.98 -6.60 -1.22
C PRO A 85 -19.46 -5.79 -2.45
N PRO A 86 -19.93 -6.43 -3.54
CA PRO A 86 -20.17 -7.88 -3.71
C PRO A 86 -19.03 -8.59 -4.47
N ASN A 87 -17.76 -8.35 -4.12
CA ASN A 87 -16.52 -8.84 -4.79
C ASN A 87 -15.82 -7.78 -5.67
N LYS A 88 -15.76 -6.54 -5.19
CA LYS A 88 -15.06 -5.44 -5.83
C LYS A 88 -13.65 -5.30 -5.22
N PRO A 89 -12.56 -5.54 -5.99
CA PRO A 89 -11.21 -5.29 -5.48
C PRO A 89 -11.01 -3.80 -5.18
N ILE A 90 -10.35 -3.51 -4.08
CA ILE A 90 -9.91 -2.16 -3.70
C ILE A 90 -8.42 -2.17 -3.41
N TYR A 91 -7.72 -1.19 -3.97
CA TYR A 91 -6.32 -0.90 -3.68
C TYR A 91 -6.20 0.43 -2.96
N ILE A 92 -5.64 0.43 -1.75
CA ILE A 92 -5.51 1.62 -0.90
C ILE A 92 -4.05 1.93 -0.69
N ILE A 93 -3.59 3.09 -1.15
CA ILE A 93 -2.24 3.61 -0.92
C ILE A 93 -2.25 4.57 0.27
N GLN A 94 -1.42 4.29 1.27
CA GLN A 94 -1.11 5.20 2.36
C GLN A 94 0.37 5.57 2.25
N THR A 95 0.69 6.86 2.09
CA THR A 95 2.05 7.30 1.78
C THR A 95 2.46 8.56 2.53
N THR A 96 3.76 8.84 2.61
CA THR A 96 4.25 10.19 2.89
C THR A 96 4.12 11.09 1.65
N ILE A 97 4.00 12.40 1.85
CA ILE A 97 4.16 13.40 0.78
C ILE A 97 5.63 13.58 0.35
N ASN A 98 6.58 13.28 1.24
CA ASN A 98 8.01 13.46 1.02
C ASN A 98 8.66 12.14 0.61
N LEU A 99 8.34 11.66 -0.59
CA LEU A 99 8.93 10.43 -1.13
C LEU A 99 10.43 10.57 -1.36
N THR A 100 11.20 9.53 -1.02
CA THR A 100 12.60 9.39 -1.45
C THR A 100 12.70 9.11 -2.95
N ASP A 101 13.88 9.31 -3.53
CA ASP A 101 14.11 9.00 -4.95
C ASP A 101 13.95 7.51 -5.24
N GLU A 102 14.34 6.64 -4.30
CA GLU A 102 14.16 5.19 -4.39
C GLU A 102 12.68 4.79 -4.38
N GLN A 103 11.86 5.42 -3.55
CA GLN A 103 10.41 5.21 -3.55
C GLN A 103 9.75 5.72 -4.83
N LYS A 104 10.18 6.89 -5.33
CA LYS A 104 9.72 7.38 -6.64
C LYS A 104 10.11 6.43 -7.77
N ASN A 105 11.32 5.85 -7.70
CA ASN A 105 11.77 4.85 -8.67
C ASN A 105 10.93 3.58 -8.59
N PHE A 106 10.59 3.08 -7.39
CA PHE A 106 9.66 1.96 -7.25
C PHE A 106 8.34 2.21 -8.00
N PHE A 107 7.72 3.37 -7.80
CA PHE A 107 6.48 3.71 -8.52
C PHE A 107 6.72 3.84 -10.03
N LYS A 108 7.75 4.58 -10.44
CA LYS A 108 8.13 4.75 -11.84
C LYS A 108 8.27 3.42 -12.58
N GLU A 109 8.95 2.43 -11.99
CA GLU A 109 9.19 1.12 -12.59
C GLU A 109 7.94 0.23 -12.65
N ASN A 110 7.03 0.42 -11.70
CA ASN A 110 5.79 -0.36 -11.59
C ASN A 110 4.55 0.38 -12.16
N TYR A 111 4.75 1.55 -12.77
CA TYR A 111 3.66 2.40 -13.26
C TYR A 111 2.69 1.66 -14.18
N GLN A 112 3.19 0.89 -15.15
CA GLN A 112 2.33 0.13 -16.07
C GLN A 112 1.40 -0.85 -15.34
N TYR A 113 1.95 -1.65 -14.43
CA TYR A 113 1.17 -2.61 -13.65
C TYR A 113 0.12 -1.90 -12.76
N LEU A 114 0.53 -0.85 -12.05
CA LEU A 114 -0.39 -0.07 -11.22
C LEU A 114 -1.48 0.59 -12.06
N LYS A 115 -1.15 1.04 -13.29
CA LYS A 115 -2.12 1.65 -14.20
C LYS A 115 -3.13 0.64 -14.73
N GLU A 116 -2.69 -0.58 -15.01
CA GLU A 116 -3.58 -1.70 -15.37
C GLU A 116 -4.56 -2.01 -14.24
N LEU A 117 -4.09 -2.03 -12.98
CA LEU A 117 -4.97 -2.19 -11.81
C LEU A 117 -5.96 -1.02 -11.66
N ASN A 118 -5.49 0.22 -11.76
CA ASN A 118 -6.34 1.42 -11.66
C ASN A 118 -7.41 1.49 -12.76
N ASN A 119 -7.11 0.99 -13.96
CA ASN A 119 -8.05 0.95 -15.09
C ASN A 119 -8.92 -0.31 -15.14
N LYS A 120 -8.69 -1.29 -14.26
CA LYS A 120 -9.43 -2.56 -14.28
C LYS A 120 -10.91 -2.29 -13.96
N PRO A 121 -11.86 -2.79 -14.77
CA PRO A 121 -13.28 -2.62 -14.51
C PRO A 121 -13.65 -3.12 -13.12
N ASN A 122 -14.58 -2.42 -12.45
CA ASN A 122 -15.04 -2.76 -11.10
C ASN A 122 -13.90 -2.88 -10.07
N THR A 123 -12.84 -2.08 -10.20
CA THR A 123 -11.79 -1.94 -9.18
C THR A 123 -11.87 -0.55 -8.56
N ILE A 124 -11.60 -0.44 -7.26
CA ILE A 124 -11.42 0.85 -6.58
C ILE A 124 -9.93 1.08 -6.37
N PHE A 125 -9.50 2.31 -6.58
CA PHE A 125 -8.18 2.78 -6.20
C PHE A 125 -8.36 4.01 -5.33
N GLU A 126 -7.67 4.07 -4.21
CA GLU A 126 -7.67 5.23 -3.31
C GLU A 126 -6.27 5.47 -2.80
N ALA A 127 -5.83 6.71 -2.78
CA ALA A 127 -4.54 7.10 -2.23
C ALA A 127 -4.71 8.27 -1.27
N THR A 128 -3.95 8.24 -0.16
CA THR A 128 -3.84 9.33 0.80
C THR A 128 -2.36 9.54 1.14
N ALA A 129 -1.94 10.81 1.14
CA ALA A 129 -0.59 11.23 1.52
C ALA A 129 -0.62 12.00 2.84
N TYR A 130 0.41 11.79 3.67
CA TYR A 130 0.51 12.40 5.00
C TYR A 130 1.76 13.27 5.15
N ASN A 131 1.60 14.36 5.91
CA ASN A 131 2.70 15.13 6.48
C ASN A 131 3.34 14.40 7.66
N GLN A 132 4.51 14.86 8.11
CA GLN A 132 5.21 14.33 9.29
C GLN A 132 4.40 14.45 10.59
N ASP A 133 3.48 15.42 10.67
CA ASP A 133 2.58 15.60 11.83
C ASP A 133 1.35 14.67 11.80
N ARG A 134 1.26 13.77 10.80
CA ARG A 134 0.16 12.83 10.50
C ARG A 134 -1.09 13.47 9.89
N SER A 135 -1.07 14.76 9.59
CA SER A 135 -2.19 15.38 8.85
C SER A 135 -2.23 14.88 7.40
N SER A 136 -3.44 14.66 6.88
CA SER A 136 -3.62 14.37 5.45
C SER A 136 -3.28 15.61 4.63
N VAL A 137 -2.50 15.42 3.57
CA VAL A 137 -2.16 16.50 2.62
C VAL A 137 -3.32 16.80 1.69
N TRP A 138 -4.08 15.78 1.31
CA TRP A 138 -5.20 15.92 0.41
C TRP A 138 -6.51 15.99 1.20
N ARG A 139 -7.40 16.89 0.76
CA ARG A 139 -8.71 17.10 1.39
C ARG A 139 -9.60 15.85 1.26
N THR A 140 -9.45 15.12 0.16
CA THR A 140 -10.09 13.85 -0.14
C THR A 140 -9.04 12.88 -0.65
N CYS A 141 -9.32 11.57 -0.61
CA CYS A 141 -8.46 10.60 -1.27
C CYS A 141 -8.37 10.87 -2.77
N VAL A 142 -7.26 10.44 -3.37
CA VAL A 142 -7.01 10.49 -4.82
C VAL A 142 -7.33 9.12 -5.40
N ASP A 143 -8.23 9.06 -6.37
CA ASP A 143 -8.70 7.81 -6.99
C ASP A 143 -8.12 7.54 -8.39
N ASN A 144 -7.33 8.50 -8.89
CA ASN A 144 -6.69 8.44 -10.19
C ASN A 144 -5.16 8.30 -10.05
N LEU A 145 -4.59 7.26 -10.65
CA LEU A 145 -3.14 7.01 -10.56
C LEU A 145 -2.31 8.13 -11.21
N ASP A 146 -2.75 8.71 -12.33
CA ASP A 146 -2.01 9.80 -12.97
C ASP A 146 -1.93 11.03 -12.07
N GLN A 147 -3.06 11.37 -11.43
CA GLN A 147 -3.13 12.45 -10.45
C GLN A 147 -2.24 12.17 -9.23
N PHE A 148 -2.21 10.93 -8.74
CA PHE A 148 -1.30 10.51 -7.67
C PHE A 148 0.17 10.78 -8.04
N TYR A 149 0.59 10.44 -9.27
CA TYR A 149 1.96 10.67 -9.73
C TYR A 149 2.26 12.17 -9.87
N GLU A 150 1.33 12.95 -10.37
CA GLU A 150 1.48 14.40 -10.54
C GLU A 150 1.62 15.12 -9.20
N LEU A 151 0.77 14.79 -8.22
CA LEU A 151 0.79 15.37 -6.87
C LEU A 151 2.05 15.02 -6.08
N LEU A 152 2.68 13.87 -6.38
CA LEU A 152 3.90 13.41 -5.71
C LEU A 152 5.17 13.64 -6.54
N HIS A 153 5.05 14.34 -7.68
CA HIS A 153 6.14 14.61 -8.60
C HIS A 153 6.93 13.35 -9.00
N ILE A 154 6.21 12.27 -9.31
CA ILE A 154 6.76 10.98 -9.75
C ILE A 154 6.79 10.94 -11.27
N ASN A 155 7.95 10.61 -11.85
CA ASN A 155 8.08 10.40 -13.28
C ASN A 155 7.35 9.10 -13.71
N LYS A 156 6.60 9.15 -14.81
CA LYS A 156 5.95 7.97 -15.40
C LYS A 156 6.93 7.29 -16.35
N THR A 157 6.99 5.96 -16.36
CA THR A 157 7.71 5.21 -17.40
C THR A 157 6.78 4.19 -18.04
N TYR A 158 6.62 4.31 -19.35
CA TYR A 158 5.87 3.38 -20.16
C TYR A 158 6.86 2.35 -20.70
N LYS A 159 6.72 1.07 -20.32
CA LYS A 159 7.47 0.03 -21.01
C LYS A 159 6.93 -0.03 -22.44
N LEU A 160 7.78 0.31 -23.41
CA LEU A 160 7.50 0.06 -24.82
C LEU A 160 7.35 -1.47 -24.97
N LYS A 161 6.19 -1.91 -25.46
CA LYS A 161 5.95 -3.31 -25.80
C LYS A 161 6.79 -3.72 -26.99
#